data_AF-A0A0G1WSP2-F1
#
_entry.id   AF-A0A0G1WSP2-F1
#
_cell.length_a   1.000
_cell.length_b   1.000
_cell.length_c   1.000
_cell.angle_alpha   90.00
_cell.angle_beta   90.00
_cell.angle_gamma   90.00
#
_symmetry.space_group_name_H-M   'P 1'
#
loop_
_entity.id
_entity.type
_entity.pdbx_description
1 polymer ?
#
loop_
_entity_poly.entity_id
_entity_poly.type
_entity_poly.pdbx_seq_one_letter_code
_entity_poly.pdbx_strand_id
1 'polypeptide(L)'
;MIISMTRLQKILLAAILAGIILLLTSGSWVPRIGIIYTVYLMRSDPWLVILPTPKNILKANAITSTALSYNGLSFQVPWKSINPRHNQETFTAASSDGGKTIFISREINIKDNLIRKTPDDVAMLKLFFGEEALSSQYAIYKRILYASPNNIAAFSRLSASLPQITLVTLKKALVMNAGESIGEFENSEIRGFQFGDASSTSTAITLFDKEDRRYLMGIRGATEEEIDYVLSSMKAAGEE
;
A
#
# COMPACT_ATOMS: atom_id res chain seq x y z
N MET A 1 -3.84 -70.73 6.11
CA MET A 1 -5.19 -70.50 5.53
C MET A 1 -5.20 -69.10 4.92
N ILE A 2 -5.04 -69.00 3.59
CA ILE A 2 -5.07 -67.69 2.89
C ILE A 2 -6.54 -67.39 2.62
N ILE A 3 -7.12 -66.46 3.38
CA ILE A 3 -8.49 -66.02 3.16
C ILE A 3 -8.52 -65.23 1.84
N SER A 4 -9.15 -65.79 0.82
CA SER A 4 -9.36 -65.15 -0.47
C SER A 4 -10.33 -63.97 -0.30
N MET A 5 -9.81 -62.75 -0.30
CA MET A 5 -10.65 -61.54 -0.27
C MET A 5 -11.43 -61.39 -1.58
N THR A 6 -12.73 -61.11 -1.47
CA THR A 6 -13.57 -60.77 -2.62
C THR A 6 -13.13 -59.42 -3.23
N ARG A 7 -13.45 -59.17 -4.50
CA ARG A 7 -13.11 -57.89 -5.18
C ARG A 7 -13.62 -56.68 -4.39
N LEU A 8 -14.82 -56.78 -3.82
CA LEU A 8 -15.42 -55.71 -3.02
C LEU A 8 -14.62 -55.42 -1.74
N GLN A 9 -14.15 -56.45 -1.04
CA GLN A 9 -13.31 -56.30 0.16
C GLN A 9 -11.97 -55.64 -0.15
N LYS A 10 -11.37 -55.95 -1.31
CA LYS A 10 -10.13 -55.31 -1.76
C LYS A 10 -10.32 -53.82 -2.06
N ILE A 11 -11.45 -53.45 -2.69
CA ILE A 11 -11.81 -52.05 -2.97
C ILE A 11 -12.04 -51.27 -1.67
N LEU A 12 -12.80 -51.83 -0.73
CA LEU A 12 -13.05 -51.22 0.58
C LEU A 12 -11.75 -51.01 1.36
N LEU A 13 -10.86 -52.01 1.40
CA LEU A 13 -9.58 -51.89 2.07
C LEU A 13 -8.70 -50.80 1.43
N ALA A 14 -8.66 -50.73 0.10
CA ALA A 14 -7.93 -49.68 -0.62
C ALA A 14 -8.48 -48.27 -0.32
N ALA A 15 -9.81 -48.11 -0.27
CA ALA A 15 -10.44 -46.84 0.06
C ALA A 15 -10.14 -46.40 1.51
N ILE A 16 -10.20 -47.33 2.47
CA ILE A 16 -9.85 -47.07 3.87
C ILE A 16 -8.37 -46.67 3.99
N LEU A 17 -7.47 -47.41 3.35
CA LEU A 17 -6.04 -47.09 3.33
C LEU A 17 -5.78 -45.71 2.71
N ALA A 18 -6.43 -45.38 1.60
CA ALA A 18 -6.35 -44.06 0.99
C ALA A 18 -6.84 -42.95 1.93
N GLY A 19 -7.96 -43.16 2.62
CA GLY A 19 -8.48 -42.23 3.62
C GLY A 19 -7.51 -42.01 4.79
N ILE A 20 -6.90 -43.09 5.30
CA ILE A 20 -5.89 -43.02 6.37
C ILE A 20 -4.66 -42.24 5.88
N ILE A 21 -4.17 -42.51 4.67
CA ILE A 21 -3.03 -41.77 4.08
C ILE A 21 -3.36 -40.29 3.94
N LEU A 22 -4.56 -39.93 3.47
CA LEU A 22 -5.00 -38.54 3.36
C LEU A 22 -5.07 -37.85 4.73
N LEU A 23 -5.57 -38.53 5.76
CA LEU A 23 -5.62 -38.02 7.14
C LEU A 23 -4.22 -37.82 7.71
N LEU A 24 -3.34 -38.82 7.59
CA LEU A 24 -1.96 -38.74 8.08
C LEU A 24 -1.13 -37.66 7.36
N THR A 25 -1.45 -37.36 6.10
CA THR A 25 -0.77 -36.33 5.31
C THR A 25 -1.47 -34.97 5.33
N SER A 26 -2.60 -34.84 6.04
CA SER A 26 -3.44 -33.62 6.08
C SER A 26 -2.68 -32.35 6.48
N GLY A 27 -1.77 -32.44 7.45
CA GLY A 27 -0.91 -31.31 7.85
C GLY A 27 -0.02 -30.78 6.73
N SER A 28 0.24 -31.56 5.68
CA SER A 28 1.05 -31.14 4.52
C SER A 28 0.22 -30.56 3.38
N TRP A 29 -0.99 -31.08 3.09
CA TRP A 29 -1.78 -30.66 1.93
C TRP A 29 -2.88 -29.64 2.26
N VAL A 30 -3.49 -29.68 3.45
CA VAL A 30 -4.55 -28.74 3.85
C VAL A 30 -4.06 -27.28 3.81
N PRO A 31 -2.89 -26.93 4.40
CA PRO A 31 -2.39 -25.56 4.31
C PRO A 31 -2.09 -25.11 2.88
N ARG A 32 -1.69 -26.03 2.00
CA ARG A 32 -1.41 -25.72 0.58
C ARG A 32 -2.69 -25.37 -0.16
N ILE A 33 -3.77 -26.13 0.06
CA ILE A 33 -5.08 -25.78 -0.50
C ILE A 33 -5.53 -24.41 0.02
N GLY A 34 -5.32 -24.13 1.31
CA GLY A 34 -5.57 -22.81 1.91
C GLY A 34 -4.81 -21.70 1.19
N ILE A 35 -3.49 -21.84 1.01
CA ILE A 35 -2.66 -20.87 0.29
C ILE A 35 -3.15 -20.68 -1.15
N ILE A 36 -3.41 -21.76 -1.88
CA ILE A 36 -3.89 -21.69 -3.27
C ILE A 36 -5.20 -20.91 -3.35
N TYR A 37 -6.14 -21.21 -2.46
CA TYR A 37 -7.43 -20.53 -2.40
C TYR A 37 -7.29 -19.05 -2.03
N THR A 38 -6.48 -18.73 -1.01
CA THR A 38 -6.18 -17.34 -0.62
C THR A 38 -5.54 -16.56 -1.77
N VAL A 39 -4.53 -17.12 -2.42
CA VAL A 39 -3.85 -16.49 -3.56
C VAL A 39 -4.81 -16.32 -4.74
N TYR A 40 -5.67 -17.30 -5.00
CA TYR A 40 -6.71 -17.19 -6.01
C TYR A 40 -7.63 -15.98 -5.71
N LEU A 41 -8.16 -15.89 -4.49
CA LEU A 41 -9.01 -14.76 -4.07
C LEU A 41 -8.28 -13.41 -4.19
N MET A 42 -7.01 -13.35 -3.80
CA MET A 42 -6.20 -12.13 -3.91
C MET A 42 -5.96 -11.71 -5.35
N ARG A 43 -5.74 -12.67 -6.27
CA ARG A 43 -5.55 -12.38 -7.71
C ARG A 43 -6.83 -11.93 -8.39
N SER A 44 -7.98 -12.34 -7.87
CA SER A 44 -9.29 -11.90 -8.35
C SER A 44 -9.65 -10.48 -7.90
N ASP A 45 -8.91 -9.88 -6.96
CA ASP A 45 -9.11 -8.51 -6.50
C ASP A 45 -8.24 -7.55 -7.35
N PRO A 46 -8.84 -6.72 -8.22
CA PRO A 46 -8.10 -5.84 -9.13
C PRO A 46 -7.16 -4.88 -8.39
N TRP A 47 -7.52 -4.45 -7.18
CA TRP A 47 -6.72 -3.47 -6.44
C TRP A 47 -5.41 -4.05 -5.89
N LEU A 48 -5.36 -5.37 -5.68
CA LEU A 48 -4.16 -6.04 -5.15
C LEU A 48 -3.12 -6.32 -6.24
N VAL A 49 -3.54 -6.34 -7.51
CA VAL A 49 -2.65 -6.59 -8.65
C VAL A 49 -2.03 -5.32 -9.23
N ILE A 50 -2.62 -4.13 -8.98
CA ILE A 50 -2.09 -2.84 -9.44
C ILE A 50 -0.76 -2.56 -8.75
N LEU A 51 0.29 -2.28 -9.52
CA LEU A 51 1.62 -1.93 -8.99
C LEU A 51 1.90 -0.44 -9.22
N PRO A 52 2.68 0.21 -8.34
CA PRO A 52 3.09 1.58 -8.58
C PRO A 52 3.93 1.70 -9.85
N THR A 53 3.63 2.72 -10.66
CA THR A 53 4.38 3.07 -11.87
C THR A 53 5.05 4.43 -11.70
N PRO A 54 6.26 4.66 -12.24
CA PRO A 54 6.88 5.98 -12.18
C PRO A 54 6.00 7.05 -12.82
N LYS A 55 5.76 8.12 -12.09
CA LYS A 55 5.04 9.32 -12.52
C LYS A 55 6.02 10.50 -12.56
N ASN A 56 6.14 11.12 -13.72
CA ASN A 56 6.89 12.36 -13.87
C ASN A 56 6.02 13.53 -13.41
N ILE A 57 6.50 14.29 -12.42
CA ILE A 57 5.85 15.55 -12.03
C ILE A 57 6.28 16.63 -13.02
N LEU A 58 5.34 17.16 -13.79
CA LEU A 58 5.63 18.26 -14.69
C LEU A 58 5.77 19.56 -13.89
N LYS A 59 6.90 20.27 -14.08
CA LYS A 59 7.03 21.65 -13.62
C LYS A 59 6.19 22.56 -14.51
N ALA A 60 4.92 22.71 -14.16
CA ALA A 60 4.06 23.67 -14.83
C ALA A 60 4.43 25.11 -14.41
N ASN A 61 4.36 26.06 -15.33
CA ASN A 61 4.46 27.48 -15.01
C ASN A 61 3.04 28.00 -14.72
N ALA A 62 2.70 28.21 -13.45
CA ALA A 62 1.44 28.84 -13.10
C ALA A 62 1.54 30.36 -13.26
N ILE A 63 0.54 30.97 -13.91
CA ILE A 63 0.43 32.44 -14.06
C ILE A 63 0.14 33.09 -12.70
N THR A 64 -0.53 32.37 -11.80
CA THR A 64 -0.79 32.79 -10.42
C THR A 64 -0.48 31.67 -9.46
N SER A 65 0.15 31.98 -8.33
CA SER A 65 0.39 31.02 -7.26
C SER A 65 0.14 31.63 -5.88
N THR A 66 -0.42 30.83 -4.99
CA THR A 66 -0.58 31.17 -3.57
C THR A 66 0.30 30.23 -2.77
N ALA A 67 1.24 30.77 -2.00
CA ALA A 67 2.08 29.99 -1.10
C ALA A 67 1.31 29.61 0.18
N LEU A 68 1.44 28.35 0.59
CA LEU A 68 0.81 27.76 1.75
C LEU A 68 1.86 26.95 2.52
N SER A 69 1.66 26.84 3.83
CA SER A 69 2.51 26.00 4.68
C SER A 69 1.68 25.28 5.73
N TYR A 70 2.10 24.07 6.08
CA TYR A 70 1.47 23.23 7.09
C TYR A 70 2.45 22.21 7.66
N ASN A 71 2.62 22.19 8.98
CA ASN A 71 3.34 21.12 9.70
C ASN A 71 4.70 20.74 9.09
N GLY A 72 5.53 21.74 8.76
CA GLY A 72 6.86 21.52 8.19
C GLY A 72 6.86 21.27 6.68
N LEU A 73 5.74 21.44 5.99
CA LEU A 73 5.64 21.44 4.52
C LEU A 73 5.31 22.83 4.02
N SER A 74 5.95 23.25 2.93
CA SER A 74 5.64 24.46 2.18
C SER A 74 5.33 24.10 0.73
N PHE A 75 4.28 24.67 0.17
CA PHE A 75 3.81 24.37 -1.19
C PHE A 75 3.08 25.55 -1.80
N GLN A 76 2.87 25.49 -3.11
CA GLN A 76 2.13 26.48 -3.87
C GLN A 76 0.97 25.83 -4.60
N VAL A 77 -0.13 26.56 -4.69
CA VAL A 77 -1.33 26.15 -5.42
C VAL A 77 -1.62 27.17 -6.51
N PRO A 78 -2.07 26.76 -7.72
CA PRO A 78 -2.22 27.67 -8.85
C PRO A 78 -3.54 28.45 -8.84
N TRP A 79 -4.26 28.47 -7.70
CA TRP A 79 -5.60 29.04 -7.58
C TRP A 79 -5.56 30.45 -6.97
N LYS A 80 -6.52 31.28 -7.36
CA LYS A 80 -6.74 32.61 -6.79
C LYS A 80 -7.68 32.53 -5.59
N SER A 81 -7.52 33.46 -4.65
CA SER A 81 -8.44 33.70 -3.51
C SER A 81 -8.75 32.42 -2.73
N ILE A 82 -7.76 31.97 -1.96
CA ILE A 82 -7.82 30.71 -1.21
C ILE A 82 -8.10 31.00 0.25
N ASN A 83 -8.95 30.19 0.85
CA ASN A 83 -9.32 30.30 2.27
C ASN A 83 -8.71 29.12 3.05
N PRO A 84 -7.46 29.23 3.55
CA PRO A 84 -6.86 28.19 4.36
C PRO A 84 -7.50 28.13 5.75
N ARG A 85 -7.71 26.92 6.23
CA ARG A 85 -8.13 26.60 7.60
C ARG A 85 -7.27 25.44 8.09
N HIS A 86 -6.72 25.55 9.28
CA HIS A 86 -5.95 24.45 9.85
C HIS A 86 -6.20 24.34 11.35
N ASN A 87 -6.02 23.14 11.86
CA ASN A 87 -5.80 22.86 13.27
C ASN A 87 -4.47 22.12 13.41
N GLN A 88 -4.20 21.53 14.58
CA GLN A 88 -2.95 20.81 14.83
C GLN A 88 -2.78 19.54 13.98
N GLU A 89 -3.89 18.92 13.57
CA GLU A 89 -3.91 17.59 12.92
C GLU A 89 -4.15 17.66 11.41
N THR A 90 -4.89 18.67 10.96
CA THR A 90 -5.37 18.81 9.59
C THR A 90 -5.24 20.23 9.06
N PHE A 91 -4.98 20.32 7.77
CA PHE A 91 -5.02 21.53 6.96
C PHE A 91 -6.01 21.34 5.82
N THR A 92 -6.83 22.35 5.58
CA THR A 92 -7.77 22.40 4.47
C THR A 92 -7.69 23.77 3.82
N ALA A 93 -7.59 23.83 2.51
CA ALA A 93 -7.71 25.09 1.77
C ALA A 93 -8.64 24.91 0.58
N ALA A 94 -9.57 25.83 0.40
CA ALA A 94 -10.52 25.82 -0.70
C ALA A 94 -10.44 27.11 -1.52
N SER A 95 -10.65 26.98 -2.83
CA SER A 95 -10.85 28.14 -3.71
C SER A 95 -12.13 28.88 -3.33
N SER A 96 -12.19 30.19 -3.58
CA SER A 96 -13.35 31.02 -3.22
C SER A 96 -14.66 30.60 -3.92
N ASP A 97 -14.57 29.97 -5.09
CA ASP A 97 -15.73 29.39 -5.80
C ASP A 97 -16.15 28.01 -5.24
N GLY A 98 -15.40 27.45 -4.28
CA GLY A 98 -15.63 26.14 -3.68
C GLY A 98 -15.37 24.95 -4.61
N GLY A 99 -14.94 25.19 -5.85
CA GLY A 99 -14.74 24.16 -6.86
C GLY A 99 -13.49 23.31 -6.64
N LYS A 100 -12.49 23.85 -5.93
CA LYS A 100 -11.22 23.18 -5.65
C LYS A 100 -10.92 23.15 -4.17
N THR A 101 -10.41 22.02 -3.69
CA THR A 101 -10.04 21.87 -2.28
C THR A 101 -8.80 21.00 -2.16
N ILE A 102 -7.90 21.38 -1.26
CA ILE A 102 -6.79 20.56 -0.80
C ILE A 102 -6.97 20.28 0.69
N PHE A 103 -6.77 19.03 1.07
CA PHE A 103 -6.72 18.55 2.45
C PHE A 103 -5.36 17.93 2.69
N ILE A 104 -4.74 18.20 3.83
CA ILE A 104 -3.48 17.60 4.26
C ILE A 104 -3.59 17.22 5.73
N SER A 105 -3.23 15.99 6.07
CA SER A 105 -3.12 15.50 7.43
C SER A 105 -1.71 14.95 7.66
N ARG A 106 -1.14 15.23 8.83
CA ARG A 106 0.13 14.60 9.24
C ARG A 106 -0.20 13.25 9.87
N GLU A 107 0.42 12.21 9.36
CA GLU A 107 0.17 10.85 9.82
C GLU A 107 1.16 10.45 10.92
N ILE A 108 0.72 9.53 11.78
CA ILE A 108 1.57 8.92 12.80
C ILE A 108 2.73 8.16 12.16
N ASN A 109 3.86 8.11 12.86
CA ASN A 109 5.01 7.34 12.41
C ASN A 109 4.72 5.84 12.51
N ILE A 110 4.54 5.17 11.36
CA ILE A 110 4.25 3.74 11.32
C ILE A 110 5.43 2.93 11.85
N LYS A 111 6.67 3.37 11.57
CA LYS A 111 7.87 2.66 12.00
C LYS A 111 7.96 2.60 13.53
N ASP A 112 7.68 3.71 14.21
CA ASP A 112 7.71 3.78 15.67
C ASP A 112 6.60 2.92 16.32
N ASN A 113 5.46 2.77 15.64
CA ASN A 113 4.36 1.93 16.11
C ASN A 113 4.54 0.43 15.77
N LEU A 114 5.18 0.11 14.65
CA LEU A 114 5.48 -1.26 14.25
C LEU A 114 6.65 -1.83 15.04
N ILE A 115 7.72 -1.06 15.24
CA ILE A 115 8.90 -1.49 15.99
C ILE A 115 8.56 -1.46 17.49
N ARG A 116 7.96 -2.54 17.96
CA ARG A 116 7.96 -2.87 19.39
C ARG A 116 9.40 -3.16 19.81
N LYS A 117 9.77 -2.74 21.02
CA LYS A 117 11.17 -2.67 21.47
C LYS A 117 11.82 -4.03 21.78
N THR A 118 11.14 -5.16 21.58
CA THR A 118 11.72 -6.48 21.88
C THR A 118 12.52 -7.01 20.68
N PRO A 119 13.62 -7.77 20.91
CA PRO A 119 14.37 -8.39 19.83
C PRO A 119 13.53 -9.32 18.93
N ASP A 120 12.56 -10.02 19.52
CA ASP A 120 11.68 -10.96 18.79
C ASP A 120 10.73 -10.24 17.84
N ASP A 121 10.19 -9.09 18.24
CA ASP A 121 9.35 -8.24 17.38
C ASP A 121 10.15 -7.74 16.17
N VAL A 122 11.40 -7.30 16.39
CA VAL A 122 12.29 -6.85 15.32
C VAL A 122 12.62 -7.99 14.35
N ALA A 123 12.91 -9.19 14.87
CA ALA A 123 13.15 -10.37 14.03
C ALA A 123 11.92 -10.72 13.19
N MET A 124 10.73 -10.65 13.78
CA MET A 124 9.46 -10.86 13.07
C MET A 124 9.25 -9.79 11.98
N LEU A 125 9.48 -8.52 12.26
CA LEU A 125 9.36 -7.46 11.24
C LEU A 125 10.34 -7.65 10.08
N LYS A 126 11.59 -8.05 10.37
CA LYS A 126 12.59 -8.36 9.33
C LYS A 126 12.13 -9.53 8.46
N LEU A 127 11.46 -10.53 9.03
CA LEU A 127 10.89 -11.64 8.26
C LEU A 127 9.79 -11.18 7.29
N PHE A 128 8.94 -10.23 7.70
CA PHE A 128 7.82 -9.76 6.89
C PHE A 128 8.20 -8.71 5.84
N PHE A 129 8.97 -7.70 6.24
CA PHE A 129 9.27 -6.54 5.40
C PHE A 129 10.62 -6.66 4.70
N GLY A 130 11.56 -7.41 5.26
CA GLY A 130 12.97 -7.37 4.89
C GLY A 130 13.70 -6.24 5.60
N GLU A 131 15.02 -6.36 5.72
CA GLU A 131 15.85 -5.40 6.46
C GLU A 131 15.88 -4.01 5.82
N GLU A 132 15.94 -3.95 4.49
CA GLU A 132 15.97 -2.70 3.72
C GLU A 132 14.68 -1.88 3.92
N ALA A 133 13.51 -2.53 3.92
CA ALA A 133 12.24 -1.84 4.08
C ALA A 133 12.09 -1.17 5.45
N LEU A 134 12.78 -1.66 6.49
CA LEU A 134 12.74 -1.08 7.83
C LEU A 134 13.62 0.18 7.99
N SER A 135 14.34 0.58 6.94
CA SER A 135 15.16 1.81 6.95
C SER A 135 14.31 3.06 7.17
N SER A 136 13.13 3.15 6.55
CA SER A 136 12.28 4.34 6.55
C SER A 136 10.79 3.99 6.40
N GLN A 137 9.89 4.86 6.86
CA GLN A 137 8.45 4.78 6.64
C GLN A 137 8.11 4.69 5.15
N TYR A 138 8.75 5.50 4.31
CA TYR A 138 8.60 5.39 2.86
C TYR A 138 8.98 3.99 2.35
N ALA A 139 10.10 3.43 2.81
CA ALA A 139 10.53 2.09 2.39
C ALA A 139 9.55 0.98 2.81
N ILE A 140 8.99 1.06 4.02
CA ILE A 140 7.89 0.17 4.47
C ILE A 140 6.68 0.31 3.55
N TYR A 141 6.24 1.55 3.31
CA TYR A 141 5.05 1.84 2.51
C TYR A 141 5.22 1.36 1.06
N LYS A 142 6.38 1.67 0.45
CA LYS A 142 6.77 1.20 -0.88
C LYS A 142 6.75 -0.33 -0.93
N ARG A 143 7.36 -1.01 0.04
CA ARG A 143 7.37 -2.48 0.08
C ARG A 143 5.97 -3.08 0.09
N ILE A 144 5.04 -2.48 0.83
CA ILE A 144 3.64 -2.91 0.86
C ILE A 144 2.97 -2.67 -0.49
N LEU A 145 3.09 -1.48 -1.08
CA LEU A 145 2.43 -1.15 -2.35
C LEU A 145 2.94 -1.99 -3.53
N TYR A 146 4.23 -2.32 -3.54
CA TYR A 146 4.83 -3.19 -4.55
C TYR A 146 4.55 -4.69 -4.31
N ALA A 147 3.85 -5.06 -3.23
CA ALA A 147 3.42 -6.42 -3.03
C ALA A 147 2.32 -6.79 -4.05
N SER A 148 2.41 -8.00 -4.59
CA SER A 148 1.43 -8.53 -5.54
C SER A 148 1.20 -10.01 -5.27
N PRO A 149 -0.05 -10.49 -5.37
CA PRO A 149 -0.34 -11.92 -5.25
C PRO A 149 0.27 -12.75 -6.40
N ASN A 150 0.75 -12.10 -7.46
CA ASN A 150 1.50 -12.76 -8.54
C ASN A 150 2.91 -13.18 -8.08
N ASN A 151 3.46 -12.55 -7.05
CA ASN A 151 4.76 -12.91 -6.47
C ASN A 151 4.66 -14.09 -5.49
N ILE A 152 3.45 -14.61 -5.24
CA ILE A 152 3.21 -15.76 -4.36
C ILE A 152 3.15 -17.03 -5.21
N ALA A 153 4.13 -17.92 -5.06
CA ALA A 153 4.12 -19.20 -5.74
C ALA A 153 3.00 -20.11 -5.19
N ALA A 154 2.15 -20.63 -6.07
CA ALA A 154 0.99 -21.45 -5.70
C ALA A 154 1.37 -22.74 -4.92
N PHE A 155 2.59 -23.25 -5.13
CA PHE A 155 3.10 -24.47 -4.49
C PHE A 155 4.27 -24.20 -3.53
N SER A 156 4.26 -23.05 -2.85
CA SER A 156 5.28 -22.72 -1.85
C SER A 156 4.97 -23.27 -0.46
N ARG A 157 6.01 -23.35 0.39
CA ARG A 157 5.84 -23.64 1.82
C ARG A 157 5.25 -22.41 2.51
N LEU A 158 4.39 -22.63 3.51
CA LEU A 158 3.74 -21.54 4.26
C LEU A 158 4.74 -20.51 4.79
N SER A 159 5.89 -20.94 5.31
CA SER A 159 6.93 -20.03 5.83
C SER A 159 7.51 -19.09 4.77
N ALA A 160 7.48 -19.48 3.49
CA ALA A 160 7.93 -18.65 2.38
C ALA A 160 6.81 -17.77 1.81
N SER A 161 5.55 -18.24 1.86
CA SER A 161 4.39 -17.49 1.34
C SER A 161 3.88 -16.43 2.32
N LEU A 162 3.95 -16.72 3.63
CA LEU A 162 3.33 -15.93 4.68
C LEU A 162 3.78 -14.45 4.66
N PRO A 163 5.08 -14.11 4.50
CA PRO A 163 5.50 -12.72 4.35
C PRO A 163 4.80 -11.98 3.21
N GLN A 164 4.70 -12.62 2.05
CA GLN A 164 4.08 -12.00 0.87
C GLN A 164 2.55 -11.90 1.02
N ILE A 165 1.91 -12.93 1.59
CA ILE A 165 0.47 -12.91 1.92
C ILE A 165 0.18 -11.72 2.85
N THR A 166 0.98 -11.55 3.91
CA THR A 166 0.82 -10.44 4.85
C THR A 166 0.99 -9.08 4.17
N LEU A 167 2.02 -8.91 3.31
CA LEU A 167 2.20 -7.65 2.59
C LEU A 167 1.03 -7.35 1.64
N VAL A 168 0.51 -8.35 0.93
CA VAL A 168 -0.67 -8.18 0.06
C VAL A 168 -1.92 -7.86 0.89
N THR A 169 -2.09 -8.47 2.06
CA THR A 169 -3.18 -8.12 2.99
C THR A 169 -3.06 -6.68 3.50
N LEU A 170 -1.85 -6.23 3.88
CA LEU A 170 -1.61 -4.84 4.28
C LEU A 170 -1.88 -3.88 3.14
N LYS A 171 -1.47 -4.23 1.91
CA LYS A 171 -1.74 -3.43 0.72
C LYS A 171 -3.23 -3.16 0.55
N LYS A 172 -4.08 -4.17 0.76
CA LYS A 172 -5.54 -4.03 0.69
C LYS A 172 -6.05 -2.87 1.54
N ALA A 173 -5.50 -2.69 2.74
CA ALA A 173 -5.88 -1.60 3.65
C ALA A 173 -5.42 -0.22 3.15
N LEU A 174 -4.33 -0.15 2.37
CA LEU A 174 -3.79 1.10 1.82
C LEU A 174 -4.44 1.51 0.50
N VAL A 175 -4.84 0.54 -0.33
CA VAL A 175 -5.37 0.79 -1.67
C VAL A 175 -6.91 0.75 -1.73
N MET A 176 -7.58 0.62 -0.59
CA MET A 176 -9.04 0.62 -0.54
C MET A 176 -9.55 1.96 -1.07
N ASN A 177 -10.21 1.95 -2.23
CA ASN A 177 -10.65 3.15 -2.98
C ASN A 177 -9.52 3.95 -3.65
N ALA A 178 -8.36 3.34 -3.92
CA ALA A 178 -7.24 3.97 -4.62
C ALA A 178 -7.48 4.23 -6.12
N GLY A 179 -8.62 3.84 -6.69
CA GLY A 179 -8.85 3.93 -8.14
C GLY A 179 -8.08 2.85 -8.93
N GLU A 180 -7.83 3.12 -10.21
CA GLU A 180 -7.29 2.14 -11.17
C GLU A 180 -5.76 2.19 -11.32
N SER A 181 -5.09 3.22 -10.78
CA SER A 181 -3.65 3.40 -10.91
C SER A 181 -2.99 3.93 -9.64
N ILE A 182 -1.68 3.68 -9.54
CA ILE A 182 -0.82 4.19 -8.46
C ILE A 182 0.42 4.79 -9.12
N GLY A 183 0.55 6.11 -9.09
CA GLY A 183 1.73 6.83 -9.59
C GLY A 183 2.75 7.05 -8.48
N GLU A 184 3.93 6.45 -8.57
CA GLU A 184 5.08 6.77 -7.71
C GLU A 184 5.78 8.02 -8.24
N PHE A 185 5.95 9.04 -7.40
CA PHE A 185 6.62 10.27 -7.77
C PHE A 185 7.72 10.64 -6.78
N GLU A 186 8.67 11.43 -7.26
CA GLU A 186 9.76 11.97 -6.47
C GLU A 186 10.20 13.33 -7.02
N ASN A 187 10.49 14.27 -6.13
CA ASN A 187 11.16 15.53 -6.44
C ASN A 187 12.36 15.70 -5.50
N SER A 188 13.01 16.87 -5.49
CA SER A 188 14.21 17.10 -4.68
C SER A 188 13.98 17.12 -3.17
N GLU A 189 12.74 17.22 -2.70
CA GLU A 189 12.35 17.41 -1.28
C GLU A 189 11.36 16.36 -0.76
N ILE A 190 10.53 15.81 -1.62
CA ILE A 190 9.48 14.86 -1.26
C ILE A 190 9.40 13.71 -2.25
N ARG A 191 8.84 12.60 -1.78
CA ARG A 191 8.53 11.40 -2.56
C ARG A 191 7.20 10.82 -2.10
N GLY A 192 6.53 10.07 -2.95
CA GLY A 192 5.20 9.59 -2.60
C GLY A 192 4.48 8.81 -3.67
N PHE A 193 3.20 8.62 -3.42
CA PHE A 193 2.29 7.86 -4.25
C PHE A 193 1.00 8.65 -4.44
N GLN A 194 0.61 8.83 -5.70
CA GLN A 194 -0.70 9.32 -6.10
C GLN A 194 -1.58 8.12 -6.42
N PHE A 195 -2.81 8.14 -5.91
CA PHE A 195 -3.80 7.10 -6.13
C PHE A 195 -4.93 7.65 -7.00
N GLY A 196 -5.30 6.86 -8.01
CA GLY A 196 -6.40 7.12 -8.91
C GLY A 196 -5.95 7.86 -10.16
N ASP A 197 -6.83 7.87 -11.14
CA ASP A 197 -6.53 8.45 -12.45
C ASP A 197 -6.75 9.97 -12.46
N ALA A 198 -6.09 10.62 -13.41
CA ALA A 198 -6.22 12.04 -13.74
C ALA A 198 -7.68 12.48 -14.05
N SER A 199 -8.58 11.53 -14.34
CA SER A 199 -10.01 11.77 -14.61
C SER A 199 -10.87 11.77 -13.33
N SER A 200 -10.32 11.40 -12.18
CA SER A 200 -11.06 11.38 -10.92
C SER A 200 -11.34 12.79 -10.42
N THR A 201 -12.52 13.00 -9.83
CA THR A 201 -12.86 14.31 -9.23
C THR A 201 -12.10 14.58 -7.93
N SER A 202 -11.43 13.57 -7.37
CA SER A 202 -10.67 13.62 -6.13
C SER A 202 -9.48 12.68 -6.20
N THR A 203 -8.29 13.22 -6.00
CA THR A 203 -7.02 12.51 -6.02
C THR A 203 -6.51 12.36 -4.60
N ALA A 204 -6.18 11.12 -4.21
CA ALA A 204 -5.53 10.85 -2.92
C ALA A 204 -4.02 10.71 -3.12
N ILE A 205 -3.25 11.26 -2.21
CA ILE A 205 -1.79 11.33 -2.30
C ILE A 205 -1.23 10.98 -0.93
N THR A 206 -0.28 10.05 -0.88
CA THR A 206 0.56 9.83 0.30
C THR A 206 1.96 10.34 0.00
N LEU A 207 2.48 11.23 0.84
CA LEU A 207 3.77 11.86 0.64
C LEU A 207 4.67 11.72 1.87
N PHE A 208 5.96 11.71 1.61
CA PHE A 208 7.03 11.60 2.58
C PHE A 208 8.06 12.69 2.29
N ASP A 209 8.46 13.43 3.30
CA ASP A 209 9.56 14.39 3.18
C ASP A 209 10.93 13.74 3.47
N LYS A 210 11.98 14.56 3.45
CA LYS A 210 13.36 14.14 3.73
C LYS A 210 13.56 13.63 5.15
N GLU A 211 12.80 14.15 6.10
CA GLU A 211 12.77 13.68 7.48
C GLU A 211 11.92 12.41 7.64
N ASP A 212 11.41 11.85 6.54
CA ASP A 212 10.60 10.63 6.48
C ASP A 212 9.29 10.76 7.29
N ARG A 213 8.79 11.98 7.44
CA ARG A 213 7.45 12.29 7.97
C ARG A 213 6.41 12.01 6.90
N ARG A 214 5.36 11.28 7.26
CA ARG A 214 4.28 10.89 6.35
C ARG A 214 3.12 11.87 6.43
N TYR A 215 2.56 12.22 5.27
CA TYR A 215 1.35 13.01 5.18
C TYR A 215 0.35 12.34 4.22
N LEU A 216 -0.92 12.43 4.57
CA LEU A 216 -2.03 12.09 3.70
C LEU A 216 -2.57 13.39 3.11
N MET A 217 -2.74 13.43 1.79
CA MET A 217 -3.23 14.57 1.07
C MET A 217 -4.39 14.16 0.15
N GLY A 218 -5.40 15.01 0.06
CA GLY A 218 -6.49 14.88 -0.89
C GLY A 218 -6.63 16.18 -1.68
N ILE A 219 -6.72 16.08 -3.01
CA ILE A 219 -7.00 17.24 -3.88
C ILE A 219 -8.27 16.95 -4.66
N ARG A 220 -9.25 17.83 -4.57
CA ARG A 220 -10.54 17.72 -5.24
C ARG A 220 -10.72 18.84 -6.27
N GLY A 221 -11.26 18.49 -7.44
CA GLY A 221 -11.65 19.44 -8.49
C GLY A 221 -10.50 20.12 -9.22
N ALA A 222 -9.26 19.68 -8.99
CA ALA A 222 -8.07 20.17 -9.68
C ALA A 222 -7.77 19.31 -10.93
N THR A 223 -7.15 19.91 -11.93
CA THR A 223 -6.61 19.14 -13.07
C THR A 223 -5.30 18.45 -12.69
N GLU A 224 -4.88 17.46 -13.48
CA GLU A 224 -3.59 16.79 -13.27
C GLU A 224 -2.40 17.75 -13.35
N GLU A 225 -2.48 18.76 -14.23
CA GLU A 225 -1.45 19.81 -14.35
C GLU A 225 -1.38 20.69 -13.09
N GLU A 226 -2.53 20.97 -12.46
CA GLU A 226 -2.58 21.70 -11.20
C GLU A 226 -2.04 20.85 -10.04
N ILE A 227 -2.33 19.55 -10.02
CA ILE A 227 -1.78 18.60 -9.03
C ILE A 227 -0.26 18.53 -9.19
N ASP A 228 0.24 18.37 -10.41
CA ASP A 228 1.66 18.35 -10.71
C ASP A 228 2.35 19.66 -10.31
N TYR A 229 1.71 20.81 -10.55
CA TYR A 229 2.20 22.10 -10.06
C TYR A 229 2.37 22.08 -8.54
N VAL A 230 1.34 21.65 -7.81
CA VAL A 230 1.33 21.56 -6.35
C VAL A 230 2.46 20.64 -5.87
N LEU A 231 2.56 19.43 -6.40
CA LEU A 231 3.62 18.47 -6.06
C LEU A 231 5.03 18.98 -6.43
N SER A 232 5.19 19.67 -7.55
CA SER A 232 6.49 20.20 -7.99
C SER A 232 7.00 21.34 -7.10
N SER A 233 6.07 22.06 -6.46
CA SER A 233 6.35 23.19 -5.59
C SER A 233 6.61 22.81 -4.14
N MET A 234 6.29 21.57 -3.76
CA MET A 234 6.41 21.09 -2.39
C MET A 234 7.85 21.00 -1.93
N LYS A 235 8.09 21.51 -0.73
CA LYS A 235 9.36 21.47 -0.03
C LYS A 235 9.13 21.19 1.44
N ALA A 236 10.08 20.52 2.08
CA ALA A 236 10.19 20.58 3.53
C ALA A 236 10.44 22.05 3.91
N ALA A 237 9.57 22.63 4.73
CA ALA A 237 9.88 23.88 5.39
C ALA A 237 10.99 23.59 6.39
N GLY A 238 12.14 24.26 6.25
CA GLY A 238 13.13 24.29 7.32
C GLY A 238 12.46 24.80 8.59
N GLU A 239 12.88 24.28 9.74
CA GLU A 239 12.42 24.77 11.04
C GLU A 239 12.63 26.30 11.08
N GLU A 240 11.53 27.08 11.19
CA GLU A 240 11.59 28.47 11.65
C GLU A 240 11.70 28.50 13.17
#